data_AF-A0A1C5U436-F1
#
_entry.id   AF-A0A1C5U436-F1
#
_cell.length_a   1.000
_cell.length_b   1.000
_cell.length_c   1.000
_cell.angle_alpha   90.00
_cell.angle_beta   90.00
_cell.angle_gamma   90.00
#
_symmetry.space_group_name_H-M   'P 1'
#
loop_
_entity.id
_entity.type
_entity.pdbx_description
1 polymer ?
#
loop_
_entity_poly.entity_id
_entity_poly.type
_entity_poly.pdbx_seq_one_letter_code
_entity_poly.pdbx_strand_id
1 'polypeptide(L)'
;MIQKNERKRGRENNSSLFEELLYMDGISKKIYLELPLPTEEENRSDQKRILDGLKQLGIEAYMPLKILRKLYPLCEDAEYKLTASLSWDGEGWVIAELEKGDTSRRHYGLAADLGSTTVVMRLIDCTTGECIREVSCYNRQIRFGTDILSRIFYCKDAPDKLEEIRQETIASLKECMKELEQSSGVQMQDCISMVIAGNTTMIHFLLGMDPFCVFYTPHALRADQPGFLKGEELGIPVKGYVYCYPSKSNYLGGDIISGMIATEIYKSKDINIFFDIGTNGELVIGNQEFLLCGAGAAGPALEGGVVKTGMRASKGAVDRVHIEKGQIYCHVIGEGKPEGICGSGIIDLLAEMFLCGWVDIRGNFVPEKNSRIQEKEGMLAVEYAPGLFFYQKDIQEFIRTKAAAHTMVEIMLRESGITMDQAANFYVAGAFGKHVSKESAIAIGMYPDMDRNRIINAGNSSLEGAQKLLLERSCLADIDRIIEEMVYIQFAAVDDFLNMMVAAQALPHTDYQRFPTVMEQLKKRQAIENQSGKEL
;
A
#
# COMPACT_ATOMS: atom_id res chain seq x y z
N MET A 1 -11.89 -64.40 16.83
CA MET A 1 -10.73 -63.62 16.32
C MET A 1 -11.16 -62.30 15.66
N ILE A 2 -12.26 -61.69 16.10
CA ILE A 2 -12.73 -60.37 15.66
C ILE A 2 -13.25 -59.69 16.93
N GLN A 3 -12.34 -59.10 17.72
CA GLN A 3 -12.68 -58.20 18.86
C GLN A 3 -11.43 -57.55 19.51
N LYS A 4 -10.34 -57.36 18.75
CA LYS A 4 -9.11 -56.71 19.27
C LYS A 4 -8.64 -55.46 18.50
N ASN A 5 -9.39 -55.01 17.49
CA ASN A 5 -8.96 -53.88 16.64
C ASN A 5 -9.72 -52.56 16.85
N GLU A 6 -10.69 -52.47 17.77
CA GLU A 6 -11.42 -51.21 18.01
C GLU A 6 -10.90 -50.37 19.18
N ARG A 7 -9.94 -50.87 19.98
CA ARG A 7 -9.36 -50.10 21.11
C ARG A 7 -8.05 -49.37 20.80
N LYS A 8 -7.59 -49.38 19.55
CA LYS A 8 -6.38 -48.63 19.11
C LYS A 8 -6.65 -47.42 18.20
N ARG A 9 -7.91 -47.10 17.89
CA ARG A 9 -8.27 -45.92 17.05
C ARG A 9 -8.80 -44.71 17.85
N GLY A 10 -8.73 -44.75 19.18
CA GLY A 10 -9.29 -43.70 20.05
C GLY A 10 -8.26 -42.84 20.79
N ARG A 11 -6.97 -42.86 20.41
CA ARG A 11 -5.91 -42.12 21.13
C ARG A 11 -4.95 -41.30 20.26
N GLU A 12 -5.20 -41.18 18.95
CA GLU A 12 -4.34 -40.40 18.04
C GLU A 12 -5.02 -39.16 17.45
N ASN A 13 -6.28 -38.85 17.79
CA ASN A 13 -7.00 -37.70 17.22
C ASN A 13 -7.19 -36.50 18.16
N ASN A 14 -6.38 -36.40 19.22
CA ASN A 14 -6.42 -35.25 20.14
C ASN A 14 -5.09 -34.48 20.27
N SER A 15 -4.06 -34.80 19.47
CA SER A 15 -2.82 -34.00 19.42
C SER A 15 -2.75 -33.02 18.24
N SER A 16 -3.56 -33.18 17.19
CA SER A 16 -3.47 -32.30 16.00
C SER A 16 -4.28 -31.00 16.12
N LEU A 17 -5.15 -30.85 17.12
CA LEU A 17 -5.91 -29.62 17.38
C LEU A 17 -5.21 -28.67 18.37
N PHE A 18 -4.11 -29.10 18.98
CA PHE A 18 -3.26 -28.29 19.85
C PHE A 18 -1.96 -27.84 19.17
N GLU A 19 -1.62 -28.40 18.01
CA GLU A 19 -0.47 -27.99 17.17
C GLU A 19 -0.85 -26.93 16.11
N GLU A 20 -2.13 -26.66 15.89
CA GLU A 20 -2.66 -25.66 14.94
C GLU A 20 -3.00 -24.29 15.59
N LEU A 21 -2.59 -24.05 16.84
CA LEU A 21 -2.44 -22.69 17.33
C LEU A 21 -1.11 -22.15 16.80
N LEU A 22 -1.18 -21.68 15.55
CA LEU A 22 -0.11 -21.07 14.75
C LEU A 22 0.91 -20.31 15.61
N TYR A 23 2.10 -20.87 15.78
CA TYR A 23 3.26 -20.01 15.99
C TYR A 23 3.49 -19.27 14.67
N MET A 24 3.19 -17.97 14.63
CA MET A 24 3.60 -17.14 13.51
C MET A 24 5.12 -17.16 13.40
N ASP A 25 5.67 -17.63 12.27
CA ASP A 25 7.11 -17.61 12.01
C ASP A 25 7.52 -16.25 11.44
N GLY A 26 7.28 -15.18 12.20
CA GLY A 26 7.61 -13.81 11.80
C GLY A 26 9.11 -13.53 11.82
N ILE A 27 9.48 -12.30 11.46
CA ILE A 27 10.89 -11.84 11.51
C ILE A 27 11.38 -11.52 12.93
N SER A 28 10.54 -11.73 13.94
CA SER A 28 10.88 -11.63 15.35
C SER A 28 10.23 -12.74 16.16
N LYS A 29 10.84 -13.11 17.29
CA LYS A 29 10.32 -14.11 18.23
C LYS A 29 10.51 -13.63 19.66
N LYS A 30 9.65 -14.05 20.58
CA LYS A 30 9.79 -13.73 22.00
C LYS A 30 9.65 -14.98 22.86
N ILE A 31 10.76 -15.47 23.39
CA ILE A 31 10.88 -16.82 23.96
C ILE A 31 11.16 -16.74 25.46
N TYR A 32 10.26 -17.28 26.27
CA TYR A 32 10.50 -17.47 27.70
C TYR A 32 11.37 -18.71 27.95
N LEU A 33 12.36 -18.57 28.83
CA LEU A 33 13.34 -19.59 29.17
C LEU A 33 13.40 -19.75 30.69
N GLU A 34 13.30 -21.01 31.13
CA GLU A 34 13.63 -21.41 32.50
C GLU A 34 14.96 -22.17 32.46
N LEU A 35 16.03 -21.51 32.90
CA LEU A 35 17.38 -22.04 32.79
C LEU A 35 17.84 -22.62 34.13
N PRO A 36 18.69 -23.66 34.13
CA PRO A 36 19.24 -24.21 35.37
C PRO A 36 20.09 -23.16 36.08
N LEU A 37 19.97 -23.11 37.41
CA LEU A 37 20.84 -22.29 38.27
C LEU A 37 22.31 -22.72 38.14
N PRO A 38 23.27 -21.80 38.31
CA PRO A 38 24.68 -22.15 38.40
C PRO A 38 24.93 -22.95 39.68
N THR A 39 25.64 -24.06 39.54
CA THR A 39 26.10 -24.92 40.65
C THR A 39 27.54 -25.35 40.38
N GLU A 40 28.17 -26.07 41.32
CA GLU A 40 29.51 -26.62 41.08
C GLU A 40 29.55 -27.60 39.90
N GLU A 41 28.49 -28.40 39.73
CA GLU A 41 28.35 -29.37 38.63
C GLU A 41 27.92 -28.70 37.31
N GLU A 42 27.27 -27.55 37.41
CA GLU A 42 26.75 -26.79 36.28
C GLU A 42 27.36 -25.39 36.32
N ASN A 43 28.57 -25.25 35.79
CA ASN A 43 29.41 -24.05 35.87
C ASN A 43 29.54 -23.30 34.52
N ARG A 44 28.68 -23.60 33.54
CA ARG A 44 28.64 -22.88 32.25
C ARG A 44 28.26 -21.42 32.45
N SER A 45 28.77 -20.56 31.58
CA SER A 45 28.45 -19.12 31.58
C SER A 45 26.98 -18.86 31.26
N ASP A 46 26.44 -17.73 31.75
CA ASP A 46 25.05 -17.32 31.49
C ASP A 46 24.75 -17.22 29.99
N GLN A 47 25.70 -16.68 29.22
CA GLN A 47 25.62 -16.65 27.77
C GLN A 47 25.40 -18.06 27.21
N LYS A 48 26.20 -19.05 27.63
CA LYS A 48 26.11 -20.42 27.14
C LYS A 48 24.80 -21.08 27.56
N ARG A 49 24.31 -20.84 28.78
CA ARG A 49 23.01 -21.32 29.26
C ARG A 49 21.86 -20.82 28.39
N ILE A 50 21.83 -19.52 28.12
CA ILE A 50 20.77 -18.90 27.31
C ILE A 50 20.81 -19.44 25.88
N LEU A 51 22.00 -19.46 25.26
CA LEU A 51 22.15 -19.95 23.88
C LEU A 51 21.84 -21.45 23.76
N ASP A 52 22.25 -22.28 24.73
CA ASP A 52 21.91 -23.70 24.74
C ASP A 52 20.41 -23.92 24.96
N GLY A 53 19.76 -23.10 25.82
CA GLY A 53 18.32 -23.12 26.02
C GLY A 53 17.54 -22.78 24.75
N LEU A 54 17.96 -21.75 24.01
CA LEU A 54 17.38 -21.43 22.69
C LEU A 54 17.63 -22.56 21.68
N LYS A 55 18.84 -23.14 21.66
CA LYS A 55 19.19 -24.23 20.75
C LYS A 55 18.36 -25.49 21.00
N GLN A 56 18.02 -25.80 22.24
CA GLN A 56 17.11 -26.91 22.58
C GLN A 56 15.71 -26.73 21.98
N LEU A 57 15.28 -25.48 21.75
CA LEU A 57 14.04 -25.12 21.05
C LEU A 57 14.21 -25.02 19.53
N GLY A 58 15.36 -25.44 18.99
CA GLY A 58 15.66 -25.37 17.55
C GLY A 58 16.05 -23.97 17.06
N ILE A 59 16.37 -23.03 17.96
CA ILE A 59 16.72 -21.65 17.61
C ILE A 59 18.22 -21.45 17.81
N GLU A 60 18.96 -21.32 16.71
CA GLU A 60 20.35 -20.85 16.75
C GLU A 60 20.36 -19.33 16.67
N ALA A 61 20.89 -18.69 17.72
CA ALA A 61 20.99 -17.24 17.82
C ALA A 61 22.38 -16.82 18.28
N TYR A 62 22.75 -15.56 18.03
CA TYR A 62 23.93 -14.95 18.63
C TYR A 62 23.57 -13.79 19.58
N MET A 63 24.46 -13.56 20.55
CA MET A 63 24.26 -12.56 21.59
C MET A 63 25.22 -11.36 21.36
N PRO A 64 24.72 -10.19 20.96
CA PRO A 64 25.57 -9.02 20.75
C PRO A 64 26.07 -8.44 22.08
N LEU A 65 27.16 -7.65 22.00
CA LEU A 65 27.81 -7.03 23.17
C LEU A 65 26.84 -6.25 24.06
N LYS A 66 25.84 -5.56 23.47
CA LYS A 66 24.83 -4.82 24.21
C LYS A 66 24.03 -5.70 25.18
N ILE A 67 23.80 -6.96 24.82
CA ILE A 67 23.09 -7.94 25.65
C ILE A 67 24.03 -8.64 26.63
N LEU A 68 25.26 -8.97 26.21
CA LEU A 68 26.27 -9.54 27.11
C LEU A 68 26.49 -8.67 28.35
N ARG A 69 26.52 -7.34 28.18
CA ARG A 69 26.65 -6.37 29.27
C ARG A 69 25.45 -6.32 30.22
N LYS A 70 24.31 -6.86 29.85
CA LYS A 70 23.10 -6.93 30.69
C LYS A 70 23.02 -8.21 31.51
N LEU A 71 23.79 -9.25 31.19
CA LEU A 71 23.67 -10.57 31.82
C LEU A 71 23.75 -10.50 33.36
N TYR A 72 24.66 -9.68 33.88
CA TYR A 72 24.74 -9.36 35.30
C TYR A 72 24.27 -7.92 35.55
N PRO A 73 23.38 -7.67 36.53
CA PRO A 73 22.81 -8.65 37.48
C PRO A 73 21.56 -9.37 36.96
N LEU A 74 21.14 -9.15 35.70
CA LEU A 74 19.83 -9.61 35.19
C LEU A 74 19.54 -11.10 35.44
N CYS A 75 20.50 -11.99 35.20
CA CYS A 75 20.28 -13.43 35.36
C CYS A 75 20.04 -13.82 36.82
N GLU A 76 20.76 -13.18 37.75
CA GLU A 76 20.58 -13.38 39.20
C GLU A 76 19.25 -12.79 39.66
N ASP A 77 18.98 -11.54 39.28
CA ASP A 77 17.74 -10.85 39.63
C ASP A 77 16.51 -11.60 39.09
N ALA A 78 16.63 -12.25 37.93
CA ALA A 78 15.56 -13.01 37.30
C ALA A 78 15.49 -14.47 37.78
N GLU A 79 16.37 -14.91 38.67
CA GLU A 79 16.47 -16.31 39.10
C GLU A 79 16.54 -17.27 37.90
N TYR A 80 17.26 -16.85 36.85
CA TYR A 80 17.44 -17.60 35.60
C TYR A 80 16.13 -17.91 34.84
N LYS A 81 15.06 -17.17 35.14
CA LYS A 81 13.78 -17.17 34.43
C LYS A 81 13.62 -15.87 33.64
N LEU A 82 13.89 -15.94 32.35
CA LEU A 82 14.01 -14.75 31.51
C LEU A 82 13.34 -14.94 30.16
N THR A 83 12.91 -13.84 29.54
CA THR A 83 12.42 -13.82 28.17
C THR A 83 13.44 -13.21 27.24
N ALA A 84 13.78 -13.94 26.18
CA ALA A 84 14.62 -13.49 25.09
C ALA A 84 13.78 -12.95 23.92
N SER A 85 13.99 -11.69 23.56
CA SER A 85 13.46 -11.08 22.35
C SER A 85 14.46 -11.28 21.22
N LEU A 86 14.05 -11.94 20.15
CA LEU A 86 14.87 -12.28 18.99
C LEU A 86 14.41 -11.50 17.76
N SER A 87 15.36 -10.97 17.00
CA SER A 87 15.12 -10.35 15.68
C SER A 87 15.94 -11.08 14.64
N TRP A 88 15.36 -11.32 13.47
CA TRP A 88 16.09 -11.77 12.29
C TRP A 88 16.91 -10.60 11.73
N ASP A 89 18.16 -10.84 11.32
CA ASP A 89 19.04 -9.84 10.70
C ASP A 89 19.29 -10.07 9.20
N GLY A 90 18.65 -11.08 8.63
CA GLY A 90 18.86 -11.52 7.25
C GLY A 90 19.56 -12.88 7.16
N GLU A 91 20.46 -13.17 8.11
CA GLU A 91 21.26 -14.40 8.12
C GLU A 91 20.89 -15.34 9.28
N GLY A 92 20.60 -14.76 10.46
CA GLY A 92 20.36 -15.51 11.68
C GLY A 92 19.54 -14.77 12.72
N TRP A 93 19.29 -15.44 13.84
CA TRP A 93 18.61 -14.83 14.98
C TRP A 93 19.58 -14.05 15.87
N VAL A 94 19.21 -12.82 16.19
CA VAL A 94 19.95 -11.95 17.10
C VAL A 94 19.14 -11.75 18.36
N ILE A 95 19.75 -11.92 19.53
CA ILE A 95 19.11 -11.52 20.79
C ILE A 95 19.07 -9.99 20.84
N ALA A 96 17.89 -9.42 20.64
CA ALA A 96 17.64 -7.98 20.63
C ALA A 96 17.44 -7.42 22.05
N GLU A 97 16.86 -8.21 22.96
CA GLU A 97 16.64 -7.86 24.37
C GLU A 97 16.50 -9.09 25.28
N LEU A 98 16.85 -8.94 26.55
CA LEU A 98 16.54 -9.90 27.61
C LEU A 98 15.73 -9.21 28.72
N GLU A 99 14.65 -9.86 29.17
CA GLU A 99 13.76 -9.35 30.21
C GLU A 99 13.60 -10.37 31.34
N LYS A 100 13.43 -9.88 32.57
CA LYS A 100 13.13 -10.72 33.74
C LYS A 100 11.70 -11.28 33.67
N GLY A 101 11.54 -12.57 33.99
CA GLY A 101 10.26 -13.26 34.02
C GLY A 101 9.70 -13.57 32.64
N ASP A 102 8.45 -14.00 32.58
CA ASP A 102 7.75 -14.29 31.33
C ASP A 102 7.10 -13.02 30.76
N THR A 103 7.69 -12.50 29.70
CA THR A 103 7.17 -11.35 28.93
C THR A 103 6.79 -11.76 27.50
N SER A 104 6.72 -13.06 27.21
CA SER A 104 6.51 -13.62 25.85
C SER A 104 5.24 -13.11 25.17
N ARG A 105 4.18 -12.87 25.94
CA ARG A 105 2.89 -12.32 25.45
C ARG A 105 2.92 -10.83 25.07
N ARG A 106 4.03 -10.13 25.33
CA ARG A 106 4.21 -8.72 24.98
C ARG A 106 5.14 -8.61 23.79
N HIS A 107 4.71 -9.17 22.65
CA HIS A 107 5.48 -9.24 21.42
C HIS A 107 4.85 -8.33 20.38
N TYR A 108 5.52 -7.21 20.11
CA TYR A 108 5.01 -6.18 19.21
C TYR A 108 5.97 -5.90 18.05
N GLY A 109 5.41 -5.50 16.93
CA GLY A 109 6.14 -5.05 15.76
C GLY A 109 5.40 -3.95 15.00
N LEU A 110 6.11 -3.32 14.09
CA LEU A 110 5.59 -2.19 13.31
C LEU A 110 5.60 -2.51 11.82
N ALA A 111 4.54 -2.15 11.12
CA ALA A 111 4.49 -2.16 9.66
C ALA A 111 4.20 -0.73 9.18
N ALA A 112 4.95 -0.24 8.18
CA ALA A 112 4.80 1.11 7.69
C ALA A 112 4.80 1.18 6.16
N ASP A 113 3.93 2.02 5.64
CA ASP A 113 3.90 2.48 4.26
C ASP A 113 4.42 3.92 4.22
N LEU A 114 5.62 4.07 3.67
CA LEU A 114 6.33 5.35 3.51
C LEU A 114 5.97 5.97 2.16
N GLY A 115 4.75 6.50 2.08
CA GLY A 115 4.27 7.22 0.90
C GLY A 115 4.90 8.61 0.76
N SER A 116 4.95 9.12 -0.48
CA SER A 116 5.43 10.48 -0.78
C SER A 116 4.61 11.57 -0.07
N THR A 117 3.33 11.29 0.16
CA THR A 117 2.35 12.27 0.63
C THR A 117 1.85 11.97 2.04
N THR A 118 1.64 10.68 2.33
CA THR A 118 1.15 10.19 3.62
C THR A 118 2.07 9.07 4.09
N VAL A 119 2.34 9.05 5.38
CA VAL A 119 2.97 7.90 6.04
C VAL A 119 1.90 7.20 6.85
N VAL A 120 1.73 5.89 6.66
CA VAL A 120 0.76 5.08 7.41
C VAL A 120 1.53 4.03 8.19
N MET A 121 1.17 3.81 9.46
CA MET A 121 1.85 2.86 10.32
C MET A 121 0.87 2.05 11.15
N ARG A 122 1.13 0.74 11.27
CA ARG A 122 0.40 -0.18 12.14
C ARG A 122 1.29 -0.67 13.27
N LEU A 123 0.69 -0.74 14.45
CA LEU A 123 1.20 -1.51 15.58
C LEU A 123 0.53 -2.88 15.59
N ILE A 124 1.32 -3.94 15.54
CA ILE A 124 0.86 -5.32 15.43
C ILE A 124 1.23 -6.08 16.70
N ASP A 125 0.30 -6.86 17.24
CA ASP A 125 0.62 -7.93 18.18
C ASP A 125 1.15 -9.13 17.39
N CYS A 126 2.45 -9.39 17.48
CA CYS A 126 3.09 -10.49 16.74
C CYS A 126 2.78 -11.87 17.32
N THR A 127 2.09 -11.94 18.47
CA THR A 127 1.59 -13.20 19.03
C THR A 127 0.29 -13.62 18.35
N THR A 128 -0.61 -12.66 18.08
CA THR A 128 -1.96 -12.91 17.55
C THR A 128 -2.12 -12.55 16.08
N GLY A 129 -1.28 -11.66 15.57
CA GLY A 129 -1.36 -11.07 14.22
C GLY A 129 -2.33 -9.90 14.12
N GLU A 130 -2.96 -9.52 15.22
CA GLU A 130 -3.95 -8.45 15.24
C GLU A 130 -3.27 -7.07 15.12
N CYS A 131 -3.87 -6.22 14.29
CA CYS A 131 -3.54 -4.80 14.25
C CYS A 131 -4.18 -4.12 15.47
N ILE A 132 -3.35 -3.73 16.45
CA ILE A 132 -3.77 -3.02 17.67
C ILE A 132 -4.25 -1.62 17.30
N ARG A 133 -3.50 -0.95 16.41
CA ARG A 133 -3.79 0.42 15.98
C ARG A 133 -3.14 0.73 14.64
N GLU A 134 -3.83 1.51 13.84
CA GLU A 134 -3.34 2.13 12.62
C GLU A 134 -3.42 3.65 12.77
N VAL A 135 -2.35 4.36 12.39
CA VAL A 135 -2.29 5.83 12.36
C VAL A 135 -1.71 6.29 11.04
N SER A 136 -1.93 7.56 10.72
CA SER A 136 -1.33 8.17 9.53
C SER A 136 -1.00 9.64 9.77
N CYS A 137 0.11 10.10 9.24
CA CYS A 137 0.47 11.51 9.22
C CYS A 137 0.80 11.99 7.80
N TYR A 138 0.79 13.32 7.60
CA TYR A 138 1.35 13.89 6.38
C TYR A 138 2.86 13.66 6.37
N ASN A 139 3.41 13.28 5.21
CA ASN A 139 4.85 13.20 5.04
C ASN A 139 5.44 14.62 5.12
N ARG A 140 6.30 14.86 6.12
CA ARG A 140 6.85 16.20 6.38
C ARG A 140 7.73 16.71 5.26
N GLN A 141 8.23 15.82 4.39
CA GLN A 141 8.98 16.18 3.19
C GLN A 141 8.19 17.07 2.21
N ILE A 142 6.84 17.12 2.30
CA ILE A 142 6.00 17.96 1.44
C ILE A 142 6.46 19.43 1.43
N ARG A 143 7.07 19.91 2.52
CA ARG A 143 7.63 21.28 2.60
C ARG A 143 8.75 21.57 1.59
N PHE A 144 9.43 20.55 1.09
CA PHE A 144 10.52 20.67 0.11
C PHE A 144 10.03 20.45 -1.34
N GLY A 145 8.77 20.05 -1.51
CA GLY A 145 8.17 19.77 -2.81
C GLY A 145 6.89 18.94 -2.66
N THR A 146 5.85 19.33 -3.39
CA THR A 146 4.57 18.59 -3.41
C THR A 146 4.70 17.25 -4.11
N ASP A 147 5.65 17.12 -5.05
CA ASP A 147 5.97 15.90 -5.78
C ASP A 147 7.41 15.41 -5.50
N ILE A 148 7.68 14.15 -5.85
CA ILE A 148 8.97 13.49 -5.62
C ILE A 148 10.11 14.17 -6.39
N LEU A 149 9.86 14.63 -7.62
CA LEU A 149 10.89 15.20 -8.49
C LEU A 149 11.41 16.53 -7.94
N SER A 150 10.51 17.39 -7.46
CA SER A 150 10.87 18.62 -6.76
C SER A 150 11.80 18.36 -5.57
N ARG A 151 11.54 17.30 -4.80
CA ARG A 151 12.39 16.90 -3.65
C ARG A 151 13.75 16.38 -4.08
N ILE A 152 13.81 15.57 -5.16
CA ILE A 152 15.07 15.11 -5.75
C ILE A 152 15.94 16.30 -6.14
N PHE A 153 15.38 17.29 -6.83
CA PHE A 153 16.12 18.48 -7.25
C PHE A 153 16.52 19.38 -6.08
N TYR A 154 15.72 19.41 -5.01
CA TYR A 154 16.06 20.19 -3.81
C TYR A 154 17.39 19.74 -3.20
N CYS A 155 17.65 18.43 -3.08
CA CYS A 155 18.85 17.89 -2.44
C CYS A 155 19.98 17.50 -3.41
N LYS A 156 19.76 17.60 -4.73
CA LYS A 156 20.75 17.23 -5.74
C LYS A 156 22.09 17.94 -5.48
N ASP A 157 23.17 17.16 -5.41
CA ASP A 157 24.54 17.62 -5.14
C ASP A 157 24.68 18.45 -3.84
N ALA A 158 23.74 18.32 -2.90
CA ALA A 158 23.70 19.09 -1.65
C ALA A 158 23.51 18.15 -0.44
N PRO A 159 24.62 17.61 0.12
CA PRO A 159 24.56 16.66 1.23
C PRO A 159 23.79 17.17 2.46
N ASP A 160 23.94 18.45 2.81
CA ASP A 160 23.24 19.05 3.94
C ASP A 160 21.72 19.04 3.74
N LYS A 161 21.26 19.33 2.50
CA LYS A 161 19.84 19.30 2.13
C LYS A 161 19.28 17.87 2.05
N LEU A 162 20.10 16.91 1.62
CA LEU A 162 19.74 15.49 1.66
C LEU A 162 19.50 15.05 3.11
N GLU A 163 20.37 15.47 4.03
CA GLU A 163 20.22 15.20 5.45
C GLU A 163 18.96 15.87 6.02
N GLU A 164 18.64 17.10 5.61
CA GLU A 164 17.36 17.75 5.98
C GLU A 164 16.14 16.90 5.58
N ILE A 165 16.11 16.41 4.33
CA ILE A 165 15.03 15.53 3.85
C ILE A 165 15.00 14.22 4.66
N ARG A 166 16.16 13.60 4.90
CA ARG A 166 16.27 12.37 5.69
C ARG A 166 15.71 12.56 7.09
N GLN A 167 16.07 13.65 7.76
CA GLN A 167 15.57 13.96 9.11
C GLN A 167 14.05 14.16 9.12
N GLU A 168 13.46 14.82 8.12
CA GLU A 168 12.00 14.96 8.01
C GLU A 168 11.30 13.62 7.69
N THR A 169 11.99 12.71 6.99
CA THR A 169 11.53 11.33 6.77
C THR A 169 11.42 10.58 8.09
N ILE A 170 12.49 10.58 8.88
CA ILE A 170 12.54 9.94 10.20
C ILE A 170 11.55 10.61 11.16
N ALA A 171 11.41 11.94 11.09
CA ALA A 171 10.46 12.68 11.91
C ALA A 171 9.00 12.30 11.61
N SER A 172 8.67 12.00 10.34
CA SER A 172 7.34 11.51 9.96
C SER A 172 7.05 10.13 10.54
N LEU A 173 8.02 9.21 10.47
CA LEU A 173 7.90 7.88 11.11
C LEU A 173 7.76 8.01 12.64
N LYS A 174 8.56 8.88 13.27
CA LYS A 174 8.51 9.14 14.71
C LYS A 174 7.20 9.79 15.16
N GLU A 175 6.56 10.59 14.31
CA GLU A 175 5.25 11.16 14.58
C GLU A 175 4.18 10.07 14.65
N CYS A 176 4.13 9.17 13.67
CA CYS A 176 3.24 8.00 13.69
C CYS A 176 3.50 7.13 14.94
N MET A 177 4.76 6.81 15.20
CA MET A 177 5.20 6.08 16.39
C MET A 177 4.66 6.71 17.68
N LYS A 178 4.82 8.01 17.86
CA LYS A 178 4.34 8.73 19.05
C LYS A 178 2.82 8.66 19.18
N GLU A 179 2.08 8.77 18.08
CA GLU A 179 0.62 8.65 18.09
C GLU A 179 0.18 7.21 18.45
N LEU A 180 0.90 6.20 17.96
CA LEU A 180 0.68 4.79 18.36
C LEU A 180 0.94 4.61 19.86
N GLU A 181 2.00 5.18 20.43
CA GLU A 181 2.26 5.09 21.87
C GLU A 181 1.12 5.71 22.69
N GLN A 182 0.69 6.90 22.28
CA GLN A 182 -0.36 7.64 22.99
C GLN A 182 -1.72 6.93 22.92
N SER A 183 -2.03 6.29 21.79
CA SER A 183 -3.34 5.68 21.56
C SER A 183 -3.42 4.21 21.98
N SER A 184 -2.30 3.49 22.06
CA SER A 184 -2.25 2.07 22.45
C SER A 184 -1.69 1.82 23.86
N GLY A 185 -0.87 2.74 24.38
CA GLY A 185 -0.11 2.56 25.63
C GLY A 185 1.15 1.69 25.49
N VAL A 186 1.40 1.08 24.33
CA VAL A 186 2.63 0.31 24.05
C VAL A 186 3.77 1.28 23.76
N GLN A 187 4.92 1.11 24.41
CA GLN A 187 6.10 1.92 24.12
C GLN A 187 6.75 1.44 22.83
N MET A 188 7.14 2.33 21.92
CA MET A 188 7.74 1.94 20.64
C MET A 188 9.06 1.19 20.81
N GLN A 189 9.81 1.54 21.86
CA GLN A 189 11.01 0.82 22.24
C GLN A 189 10.75 -0.65 22.59
N ASP A 190 9.50 -1.06 22.87
CA ASP A 190 9.15 -2.47 23.09
C ASP A 190 8.86 -3.23 21.80
N CYS A 191 8.76 -2.54 20.66
CA CYS A 191 8.68 -3.18 19.35
C CYS A 191 10.04 -3.77 18.97
N ILE A 192 10.03 -5.06 18.61
CA ILE A 192 11.27 -5.80 18.31
C ILE A 192 11.76 -5.48 16.89
N SER A 193 10.85 -5.49 15.91
CA SER A 193 11.16 -5.32 14.50
C SER A 193 10.16 -4.38 13.82
N MET A 194 10.59 -3.83 12.70
CA MET A 194 9.76 -2.98 11.84
C MET A 194 9.94 -3.37 10.38
N VAL A 195 8.88 -3.30 9.60
CA VAL A 195 8.91 -3.46 8.14
C VAL A 195 8.45 -2.15 7.49
N ILE A 196 9.22 -1.65 6.53
CA ILE A 196 8.93 -0.42 5.78
C ILE A 196 8.82 -0.77 4.29
N ALA A 197 7.67 -0.46 3.71
CA ALA A 197 7.44 -0.46 2.27
C ALA A 197 7.29 0.98 1.77
N GLY A 198 7.75 1.27 0.57
CA GLY A 198 7.67 2.60 -0.04
C GLY A 198 8.40 2.63 -1.37
N ASN A 199 8.07 3.63 -2.20
CA ASN A 199 8.74 3.77 -3.50
C ASN A 199 10.24 4.01 -3.34
N THR A 200 10.98 3.72 -4.41
CA THR A 200 12.45 3.78 -4.47
C THR A 200 13.03 5.09 -3.94
N THR A 201 12.41 6.23 -4.28
CA THR A 201 12.90 7.54 -3.83
C THR A 201 12.71 7.74 -2.32
N MET A 202 11.57 7.33 -1.77
CA MET A 202 11.31 7.45 -0.33
C MET A 202 12.29 6.61 0.48
N ILE A 203 12.62 5.41 0.02
CA ILE A 203 13.63 4.56 0.66
C ILE A 203 15.02 5.19 0.55
N HIS A 204 15.41 5.73 -0.60
CA HIS A 204 16.69 6.46 -0.73
C HIS A 204 16.80 7.62 0.27
N PHE A 205 15.74 8.41 0.42
CA PHE A 205 15.72 9.49 1.41
C PHE A 205 15.85 8.97 2.85
N LEU A 206 15.16 7.89 3.21
CA LEU A 206 15.30 7.26 4.54
C LEU A 206 16.75 6.82 4.80
N LEU A 207 17.41 6.25 3.79
CA LEU A 207 18.78 5.77 3.87
C LEU A 207 19.84 6.88 3.80
N GLY A 208 19.44 8.14 3.57
CA GLY A 208 20.40 9.24 3.36
C GLY A 208 21.18 9.11 2.06
N MET A 209 20.58 8.49 1.04
CA MET A 209 21.16 8.32 -0.29
C MET A 209 20.53 9.31 -1.27
N ASP A 210 21.33 10.00 -2.07
CA ASP A 210 20.79 10.92 -3.06
C ASP A 210 20.05 10.16 -4.19
N PRO A 211 18.74 10.41 -4.39
CA PRO A 211 17.89 9.70 -5.34
C PRO A 211 17.92 10.27 -6.76
N PHE A 212 18.83 11.17 -7.12
CA PHE A 212 18.90 11.73 -8.48
C PHE A 212 18.99 10.64 -9.57
N CYS A 213 19.58 9.50 -9.25
CA CYS A 213 19.65 8.33 -10.11
C CYS A 213 18.28 7.74 -10.50
N VAL A 214 17.23 7.94 -9.71
CA VAL A 214 15.86 7.49 -10.04
C VAL A 214 15.35 8.19 -11.30
N PHE A 215 15.67 9.48 -11.44
CA PHE A 215 15.22 10.31 -12.56
C PHE A 215 16.22 10.36 -13.72
N TYR A 216 17.52 10.38 -13.42
CA TYR A 216 18.55 10.60 -14.43
C TYR A 216 18.82 9.33 -15.26
N THR A 217 18.71 9.44 -16.59
CA THR A 217 19.08 8.36 -17.52
C THR A 217 20.55 7.95 -17.33
N PRO A 218 20.88 6.65 -17.22
CA PRO A 218 20.09 5.48 -17.61
C PRO A 218 19.19 4.88 -16.52
N HIS A 219 18.80 5.66 -15.50
CA HIS A 219 17.94 5.24 -14.39
C HIS A 219 18.56 4.14 -13.50
N ALA A 220 19.89 4.07 -13.47
CA ALA A 220 20.64 3.08 -12.70
C ALA A 220 20.65 3.44 -11.22
N LEU A 221 19.90 2.69 -10.40
CA LEU A 221 19.79 2.91 -8.97
C LEU A 221 21.12 2.69 -8.24
N ARG A 222 21.30 3.43 -7.13
CA ARG A 222 22.47 3.27 -6.26
C ARG A 222 22.34 2.05 -5.34
N ALA A 223 21.13 1.78 -4.86
CA ALA A 223 20.77 0.58 -4.13
C ALA A 223 19.28 0.29 -4.38
N ASP A 224 18.96 -0.98 -4.55
CA ASP A 224 17.60 -1.48 -4.77
C ASP A 224 17.25 -2.63 -3.81
N GLN A 225 18.20 -3.18 -3.06
CA GLN A 225 17.98 -4.26 -2.10
C GLN A 225 18.56 -3.92 -0.71
N PRO A 226 17.98 -2.96 0.04
CA PRO A 226 18.49 -2.55 1.35
C PRO A 226 18.33 -3.61 2.45
N GLY A 227 17.24 -4.40 2.42
CA GLY A 227 17.05 -5.52 3.34
C GLY A 227 16.98 -5.13 4.81
N PHE A 228 17.65 -5.91 5.67
CA PHE A 228 17.66 -5.71 7.13
C PHE A 228 18.72 -4.70 7.55
N LEU A 229 18.28 -3.64 8.24
CA LEU A 229 19.12 -2.56 8.75
C LEU A 229 18.85 -2.36 10.25
N LYS A 230 19.85 -1.92 11.01
CA LYS A 230 19.61 -1.65 12.43
C LYS A 230 18.80 -0.37 12.59
N GLY A 231 17.80 -0.40 13.48
CA GLY A 231 17.01 0.79 13.81
C GLY A 231 17.88 1.97 14.27
N GLU A 232 18.94 1.68 15.05
CA GLU A 232 19.87 2.71 15.54
C GLU A 232 20.60 3.46 14.42
N GLU A 233 21.00 2.77 13.34
CA GLU A 233 21.69 3.35 12.19
C GLU A 233 20.72 4.22 11.36
N LEU A 234 19.44 3.83 11.30
CA LEU A 234 18.38 4.62 10.68
C LEU A 234 17.84 5.75 11.56
N GLY A 235 18.20 5.80 12.85
CA GLY A 235 17.62 6.73 13.82
C GLY A 235 16.18 6.42 14.20
N ILE A 236 15.72 5.18 14.02
CA ILE A 236 14.39 4.67 14.36
C ILE A 236 14.47 3.86 15.68
N PRO A 237 13.66 4.17 16.71
CA PRO A 237 13.77 3.58 18.04
C PRO A 237 13.12 2.18 18.14
N VAL A 238 13.64 1.20 17.39
CA VAL A 238 13.28 -0.23 17.50
C VAL A 238 14.47 -1.04 18.06
N LYS A 239 14.18 -2.09 18.85
CA LYS A 239 15.23 -2.87 19.56
C LYS A 239 16.10 -3.72 18.61
N GLY A 240 15.47 -4.28 17.59
CA GLY A 240 16.07 -5.15 16.59
C GLY A 240 16.28 -4.43 15.26
N TYR A 241 15.83 -5.08 14.19
CA TYR A 241 16.07 -4.65 12.81
C TYR A 241 14.81 -4.06 12.17
N VAL A 242 15.07 -3.13 11.26
CA VAL A 242 14.10 -2.59 10.31
C VAL A 242 14.37 -3.27 8.97
N TYR A 243 13.36 -3.91 8.39
CA TYR A 243 13.43 -4.40 7.02
C TYR A 243 12.85 -3.35 6.08
N CYS A 244 13.63 -2.93 5.09
CA CYS A 244 13.17 -2.08 3.99
C CYS A 244 12.95 -2.96 2.75
N TYR A 245 11.74 -2.93 2.19
CA TYR A 245 11.44 -3.67 0.97
C TYR A 245 12.37 -3.28 -0.19
N PRO A 246 12.78 -4.25 -1.03
CA PRO A 246 13.55 -3.96 -2.22
C PRO A 246 12.71 -3.26 -3.29
N SER A 247 13.39 -2.58 -4.20
CA SER A 247 12.81 -1.97 -5.39
C SER A 247 13.14 -2.83 -6.61
N LYS A 248 12.23 -2.88 -7.60
CA LYS A 248 12.52 -3.57 -8.87
C LYS A 248 13.21 -2.66 -9.87
N SER A 249 12.83 -1.40 -9.87
CA SER A 249 13.31 -0.40 -10.82
C SER A 249 13.20 0.99 -10.22
N ASN A 250 13.55 2.00 -11.00
CA ASN A 250 13.58 3.38 -10.56
C ASN A 250 12.22 3.90 -10.07
N TYR A 251 11.15 3.64 -10.82
CA TYR A 251 9.79 4.06 -10.46
C TYR A 251 8.92 2.93 -9.90
N LEU A 252 9.47 1.72 -9.73
CA LEU A 252 8.76 0.60 -9.11
C LEU A 252 9.52 0.15 -7.87
N GLY A 253 9.05 0.63 -6.72
CA GLY A 253 9.70 0.43 -5.43
C GLY A 253 9.11 -0.68 -4.59
N GLY A 254 9.46 -0.66 -3.30
CA GLY A 254 9.09 -1.68 -2.34
C GLY A 254 7.63 -1.67 -1.91
N ASP A 255 6.93 -0.56 -2.12
CA ASP A 255 5.46 -0.47 -2.00
C ASP A 255 4.75 -1.46 -2.93
N ILE A 256 5.19 -1.55 -4.19
CA ILE A 256 4.61 -2.49 -5.17
C ILE A 256 5.01 -3.92 -4.86
N ILE A 257 6.26 -4.18 -4.50
CA ILE A 257 6.71 -5.54 -4.10
C ILE A 257 5.96 -6.02 -2.87
N SER A 258 5.76 -5.14 -1.88
CA SER A 258 4.90 -5.41 -0.74
C SER A 258 3.45 -5.69 -1.17
N GLY A 259 2.92 -4.91 -2.11
CA GLY A 259 1.60 -5.18 -2.70
C GLY A 259 1.48 -6.54 -3.38
N MET A 260 2.55 -7.03 -4.02
CA MET A 260 2.58 -8.38 -4.57
C MET A 260 2.51 -9.45 -3.48
N ILE A 261 3.21 -9.26 -2.35
CA ILE A 261 3.14 -10.15 -1.18
C ILE A 261 1.74 -10.15 -0.56
N ALA A 262 1.07 -8.99 -0.52
CA ALA A 262 -0.28 -8.86 -0.02
C ALA A 262 -1.33 -9.57 -0.90
N THR A 263 -1.18 -9.48 -2.22
CA THR A 263 -2.16 -10.00 -3.19
C THR A 263 -1.91 -11.44 -3.61
N GLU A 264 -0.68 -11.94 -3.45
CA GLU A 264 -0.25 -13.29 -3.84
C GLU A 264 -0.47 -13.64 -5.32
N ILE A 265 -0.50 -12.63 -6.20
CA ILE A 265 -0.67 -12.84 -7.65
C ILE A 265 0.41 -13.77 -8.22
N TYR A 266 1.64 -13.67 -7.72
CA TYR A 266 2.79 -14.51 -8.08
C TYR A 266 2.64 -16.00 -7.65
N LYS A 267 1.59 -16.34 -6.91
CA LYS A 267 1.23 -17.73 -6.56
C LYS A 267 -0.01 -18.22 -7.34
N SER A 268 -0.71 -17.32 -8.02
CA SER A 268 -1.94 -17.66 -8.73
C SER A 268 -1.66 -18.39 -10.05
N LYS A 269 -2.55 -19.30 -10.45
CA LYS A 269 -2.52 -19.91 -11.79
C LYS A 269 -3.13 -18.99 -12.84
N ASP A 270 -4.10 -18.19 -12.43
CA ASP A 270 -4.82 -17.30 -13.31
C ASP A 270 -4.04 -16.01 -13.56
N ILE A 271 -4.23 -15.39 -14.72
CA ILE A 271 -3.66 -14.08 -15.03
C ILE A 271 -4.42 -13.01 -14.24
N ASN A 272 -3.69 -12.19 -13.50
CA ASN A 272 -4.25 -11.06 -12.75
C ASN A 272 -3.56 -9.77 -13.15
N ILE A 273 -4.29 -8.67 -13.01
CA ILE A 273 -3.79 -7.31 -13.19
C ILE A 273 -3.84 -6.64 -11.82
N PHE A 274 -2.72 -6.09 -11.36
CA PHE A 274 -2.63 -5.27 -10.17
C PHE A 274 -2.24 -3.86 -10.56
N PHE A 275 -3.11 -2.91 -10.25
CA PHE A 275 -2.88 -1.50 -10.53
C PHE A 275 -2.92 -0.71 -9.23
N ASP A 276 -1.76 -0.24 -8.78
CA ASP A 276 -1.68 0.80 -7.76
C ASP A 276 -1.83 2.15 -8.45
N ILE A 277 -2.89 2.86 -8.09
CA ILE A 277 -3.17 4.18 -8.63
C ILE A 277 -2.88 5.17 -7.51
N GLY A 278 -1.92 6.05 -7.75
CA GLY A 278 -1.46 7.13 -6.89
C GLY A 278 -1.17 8.38 -7.72
N THR A 279 -0.25 9.22 -7.25
CA THR A 279 0.39 10.27 -8.08
C THR A 279 1.01 9.64 -9.34
N ASN A 280 1.60 8.46 -9.15
CA ASN A 280 2.09 7.57 -10.20
C ASN A 280 1.06 6.45 -10.45
N GLY A 281 1.15 5.84 -11.62
CA GLY A 281 0.48 4.58 -11.90
C GLY A 281 1.50 3.46 -11.97
N GLU A 282 1.41 2.50 -11.06
CA GLU A 282 2.27 1.32 -11.01
C GLU A 282 1.43 0.07 -11.28
N LEU A 283 1.84 -0.72 -12.26
CA LEU A 283 1.05 -1.80 -12.81
C LEU A 283 1.86 -3.09 -12.85
N VAL A 284 1.24 -4.21 -12.47
CA VAL A 284 1.76 -5.56 -12.61
C VAL A 284 0.70 -6.42 -13.31
N ILE A 285 1.09 -7.17 -14.33
CA ILE A 285 0.26 -8.19 -14.99
C ILE A 285 1.00 -9.51 -14.92
N GLY A 286 0.31 -10.57 -14.48
CA GLY A 286 0.91 -11.90 -14.48
C GLY A 286 0.24 -12.89 -13.56
N ASN A 287 0.99 -13.94 -13.28
CA ASN A 287 0.61 -15.07 -12.45
C ASN A 287 1.89 -15.74 -11.89
N GLN A 288 1.81 -16.99 -11.48
CA GLN A 288 2.98 -17.76 -11.01
C GLN A 288 4.03 -18.10 -12.07
N GLU A 289 3.73 -17.93 -13.37
CA GLU A 289 4.63 -18.32 -14.48
C GLU A 289 5.41 -17.13 -15.04
N PHE A 290 4.83 -15.94 -14.98
CA PHE A 290 5.48 -14.70 -15.41
C PHE A 290 4.90 -13.50 -14.66
N LEU A 291 5.73 -12.47 -14.49
CA LEU A 291 5.32 -11.17 -13.97
C LEU A 291 5.89 -10.08 -14.88
N LEU A 292 4.99 -9.26 -15.43
CA LEU A 292 5.34 -8.07 -16.17
C LEU A 292 4.95 -6.87 -15.33
N CYS A 293 5.81 -5.87 -15.22
CA CYS A 293 5.52 -4.66 -14.47
C CYS A 293 5.92 -3.39 -15.23
N GLY A 294 5.35 -2.25 -14.83
CA GLY A 294 5.72 -0.95 -15.35
C GLY A 294 5.20 0.16 -14.45
N ALA A 295 5.83 1.33 -14.53
CA ALA A 295 5.43 2.51 -13.80
C ALA A 295 5.43 3.73 -14.74
N GLY A 296 4.43 4.59 -14.58
CA GLY A 296 4.27 5.79 -15.40
C GLY A 296 3.53 6.89 -14.67
N ALA A 297 3.54 8.08 -15.26
CA ALA A 297 2.77 9.20 -14.73
C ALA A 297 1.29 8.98 -15.03
N ALA A 298 0.50 8.66 -14.01
CA ALA A 298 -0.96 8.69 -14.12
C ALA A 298 -1.42 10.16 -14.07
N GLY A 299 -0.99 10.92 -13.06
CA GLY A 299 -1.37 12.32 -12.88
C GLY A 299 -2.21 12.52 -11.60
N PRO A 300 -2.11 13.68 -10.95
CA PRO A 300 -2.64 13.87 -9.59
C PRO A 300 -4.13 14.25 -9.54
N ALA A 301 -4.91 14.12 -10.63
CA ALA A 301 -6.25 14.75 -10.72
C ALA A 301 -7.26 14.30 -9.65
N LEU A 302 -7.01 13.18 -8.98
CA LEU A 302 -7.84 12.66 -7.89
C LEU A 302 -7.17 12.77 -6.51
N GLU A 303 -5.97 13.33 -6.46
CA GLU A 303 -5.30 13.78 -5.25
C GLU A 303 -5.73 15.22 -4.96
N GLY A 304 -6.15 15.50 -3.71
CA GLY A 304 -6.71 16.80 -3.34
C GLY A 304 -5.78 17.97 -3.68
N GLY A 305 -6.35 19.06 -4.24
CA GLY A 305 -5.63 20.28 -4.60
C GLY A 305 -5.39 20.51 -6.10
N VAL A 306 -5.61 19.50 -6.96
CA VAL A 306 -5.52 19.66 -8.42
C VAL A 306 -6.84 20.16 -9.00
N VAL A 307 -7.95 19.57 -8.54
CA VAL A 307 -9.30 20.08 -8.77
C VAL A 307 -9.52 21.30 -7.87
N LYS A 308 -10.07 22.38 -8.42
CA LYS A 308 -10.13 23.68 -7.72
C LYS A 308 -10.89 23.65 -6.39
N THR A 309 -11.97 22.89 -6.31
CA THR A 309 -12.72 22.64 -5.07
C THR A 309 -12.46 21.23 -4.51
N GLY A 310 -11.36 20.60 -4.96
CA GLY A 310 -10.97 19.26 -4.57
C GLY A 310 -10.28 19.24 -3.21
N MET A 311 -10.60 18.23 -2.40
CA MET A 311 -9.99 18.00 -1.09
C MET A 311 -9.78 16.50 -0.85
N ARG A 312 -9.09 16.14 0.23
CA ARG A 312 -8.96 14.72 0.62
C ARG A 312 -10.25 14.17 1.18
N ALA A 313 -10.36 12.85 1.23
CA ALA A 313 -11.45 12.16 1.92
C ALA A 313 -11.34 12.37 3.44
N SER A 314 -11.93 13.45 3.92
CA SER A 314 -12.02 13.82 5.34
C SER A 314 -13.38 14.46 5.61
N LYS A 315 -13.68 14.74 6.89
CA LYS A 315 -14.92 15.44 7.27
C LYS A 315 -15.12 16.69 6.40
N GLY A 316 -16.32 16.86 5.86
CA GLY A 316 -16.68 17.96 4.95
C GLY A 316 -16.46 17.67 3.46
N ALA A 317 -15.81 16.57 3.09
CA ALA A 317 -15.64 16.20 1.69
C ALA A 317 -16.90 15.50 1.12
N VAL A 318 -17.32 15.92 -0.07
CA VAL A 318 -18.30 15.19 -0.88
C VAL A 318 -17.64 13.95 -1.45
N ASP A 319 -18.14 12.77 -1.06
CA ASP A 319 -17.58 11.47 -1.43
C ASP A 319 -18.49 10.62 -2.32
N ARG A 320 -19.78 10.95 -2.42
CA ARG A 320 -20.73 10.32 -3.35
C ARG A 320 -21.62 11.35 -3.99
N VAL A 321 -21.90 11.17 -5.27
CA VAL A 321 -22.77 12.03 -6.05
C VAL A 321 -23.76 11.20 -6.86
N HIS A 322 -25.01 11.65 -6.89
CA HIS A 322 -26.05 11.07 -7.74
C HIS A 322 -26.83 12.18 -8.44
N ILE A 323 -27.16 12.00 -9.73
CA ILE A 323 -27.98 12.95 -10.48
C ILE A 323 -29.29 12.28 -10.88
N GLU A 324 -30.40 12.82 -10.35
CA GLU A 324 -31.75 12.36 -10.68
C GLU A 324 -32.60 13.55 -11.13
N LYS A 325 -33.25 13.44 -12.30
CA LYS A 325 -34.14 14.47 -12.87
C LYS A 325 -33.50 15.87 -12.89
N GLY A 326 -32.20 15.91 -13.17
CA GLY A 326 -31.39 17.12 -13.24
C GLY A 326 -31.05 17.78 -11.89
N GLN A 327 -31.35 17.12 -10.77
CA GLN A 327 -30.93 17.53 -9.43
C GLN A 327 -29.73 16.70 -8.97
N ILE A 328 -28.79 17.36 -8.29
CA ILE A 328 -27.56 16.75 -7.77
C ILE A 328 -27.77 16.45 -6.29
N TYR A 329 -27.52 15.21 -5.90
CA TYR A 329 -27.54 14.75 -4.52
C TYR A 329 -26.13 14.36 -4.11
N CYS A 330 -25.67 14.90 -2.99
CA CYS A 330 -24.31 14.70 -2.49
C CYS A 330 -24.37 14.09 -1.08
N HIS A 331 -23.56 13.06 -0.85
CA HIS A 331 -23.20 12.62 0.50
C HIS A 331 -21.92 13.34 0.94
N VAL A 332 -21.82 13.65 2.24
CA VAL A 332 -20.68 14.38 2.81
C VAL A 332 -20.12 13.58 3.97
N ILE A 333 -18.82 13.30 3.94
CA ILE A 333 -18.14 12.61 5.03
C ILE A 333 -18.35 13.38 6.35
N GLY A 334 -18.87 12.68 7.35
CA GLY A 334 -19.18 13.25 8.67
C GLY A 334 -20.48 14.04 8.73
N GLU A 335 -21.36 13.90 7.74
CA GLU A 335 -22.75 14.41 7.72
C GLU A 335 -22.85 15.93 7.97
N GLY A 336 -21.85 16.67 7.49
CA GLY A 336 -21.71 18.11 7.70
C GLY A 336 -22.00 18.96 6.46
N LYS A 337 -21.67 20.25 6.56
CA LYS A 337 -21.65 21.13 5.39
C LYS A 337 -20.52 20.70 4.45
N PRO A 338 -20.75 20.65 3.12
CA PRO A 338 -19.68 20.36 2.18
C PRO A 338 -18.68 21.52 2.11
N GLU A 339 -17.40 21.18 2.13
CA GLU A 339 -16.26 22.11 2.03
C GLU A 339 -15.45 21.90 0.74
N GLY A 340 -15.64 20.76 0.08
CA GLY A 340 -15.02 20.40 -1.18
C GLY A 340 -15.42 18.98 -1.61
N ILE A 341 -14.79 18.45 -2.66
CA ILE A 341 -15.06 17.12 -3.21
C ILE A 341 -13.80 16.25 -3.16
N CYS A 342 -13.93 14.99 -2.76
CA CYS A 342 -12.81 14.04 -2.79
C CYS A 342 -12.82 13.18 -4.06
N GLY A 343 -11.78 12.36 -4.25
CA GLY A 343 -11.60 11.57 -5.47
C GLY A 343 -12.80 10.69 -5.85
N SER A 344 -13.43 10.01 -4.88
CA SER A 344 -14.64 9.20 -5.14
C SER A 344 -15.82 10.07 -5.58
N GLY A 345 -15.99 11.25 -4.97
CA GLY A 345 -17.02 12.21 -5.36
C GLY A 345 -16.79 12.76 -6.77
N ILE A 346 -15.54 13.03 -7.16
CA ILE A 346 -15.19 13.48 -8.52
C ILE A 346 -15.56 12.40 -9.56
N ILE A 347 -15.23 11.14 -9.27
CA ILE A 347 -15.56 10.00 -10.13
C ILE A 347 -17.07 9.86 -10.30
N ASP A 348 -17.83 9.89 -9.20
CA ASP A 348 -19.30 9.82 -9.24
C ASP A 348 -19.92 11.00 -9.99
N LEU A 349 -19.48 12.23 -9.70
CA LEU A 349 -19.99 13.43 -10.34
C LEU A 349 -19.76 13.39 -11.85
N LEU A 350 -18.54 13.05 -12.29
CA LEU A 350 -18.23 12.96 -13.72
C LEU A 350 -19.01 11.83 -14.40
N ALA A 351 -19.12 10.67 -13.76
CA ALA A 351 -19.90 9.55 -14.28
C ALA A 351 -21.38 9.93 -14.48
N GLU A 352 -22.01 10.53 -13.46
CA GLU A 352 -23.41 10.95 -13.53
C GLU A 352 -23.63 12.05 -14.58
N MET A 353 -22.75 13.05 -14.64
CA MET A 353 -22.83 14.10 -15.67
C MET A 353 -22.67 13.54 -17.08
N PHE A 354 -21.77 12.58 -17.27
CA PHE A 354 -21.60 11.88 -18.55
C PHE A 354 -22.85 11.06 -18.91
N LEU A 355 -23.38 10.28 -17.97
CA LEU A 355 -24.58 9.45 -18.18
C LEU A 355 -25.85 10.27 -18.44
N CYS A 356 -25.95 11.47 -17.87
CA CYS A 356 -27.01 12.45 -18.15
C CYS A 356 -26.73 13.32 -19.39
N GLY A 357 -25.62 13.11 -20.08
CA GLY A 357 -25.23 13.88 -21.27
C GLY A 357 -24.90 15.35 -21.01
N TRP A 358 -24.71 15.76 -19.75
CA TRP A 358 -24.21 17.09 -19.40
C TRP A 358 -22.77 17.29 -19.84
N VAL A 359 -22.04 16.19 -19.97
CA VAL A 359 -20.68 16.12 -20.49
C VAL A 359 -20.67 15.19 -21.71
N ASP A 360 -20.06 15.65 -22.80
CA ASP A 360 -19.91 14.85 -24.02
C ASP A 360 -18.79 13.80 -23.89
N ILE A 361 -18.63 12.98 -24.92
CA ILE A 361 -17.58 11.94 -24.94
C ILE A 361 -16.16 12.50 -24.87
N ARG A 362 -15.93 13.79 -25.17
CA ARG A 362 -14.62 14.45 -25.10
C ARG A 362 -14.40 15.16 -23.76
N GLY A 363 -15.35 15.06 -22.83
CA GLY A 363 -15.28 15.74 -21.55
C GLY A 363 -15.73 17.19 -21.57
N ASN A 364 -16.36 17.68 -22.65
CA ASN A 364 -16.86 19.05 -22.69
C ASN A 364 -18.27 19.13 -22.11
N PHE A 365 -18.52 20.16 -21.30
CA PHE A 365 -19.86 20.50 -20.89
C PHE A 365 -20.76 20.82 -22.09
N VAL A 366 -22.02 20.43 -22.00
CA VAL A 366 -23.07 20.68 -23.01
C VAL A 366 -24.12 21.62 -22.38
N PRO A 367 -23.96 22.96 -22.48
CA PRO A 367 -24.79 23.92 -21.74
C PRO A 367 -26.30 23.79 -21.97
N GLU A 368 -26.67 23.36 -23.19
CA GLU A 368 -28.07 23.18 -23.60
C GLU A 368 -28.80 22.08 -22.83
N LYS A 369 -28.07 21.19 -22.16
CA LYS A 369 -28.64 20.02 -21.46
C LYS A 369 -29.18 20.34 -20.08
N ASN A 370 -28.61 21.32 -19.39
CA ASN A 370 -29.08 21.69 -18.07
C ASN A 370 -28.69 23.11 -17.69
N SER A 371 -29.63 23.87 -17.11
CA SER A 371 -29.40 25.25 -16.68
C SER A 371 -28.38 25.39 -15.54
N ARG A 372 -27.99 24.29 -14.87
CA ARG A 372 -26.91 24.28 -13.88
C ARG A 372 -25.51 24.45 -14.48
N ILE A 373 -25.36 24.18 -15.78
CA ILE A 373 -24.13 24.41 -16.52
C ILE A 373 -24.07 25.89 -16.86
N GLN A 374 -23.19 26.61 -16.18
CA GLN A 374 -23.12 28.07 -16.27
C GLN A 374 -21.67 28.54 -16.34
N GLU A 375 -21.48 29.75 -16.84
CA GLU A 375 -20.17 30.39 -16.82
C GLU A 375 -19.86 30.92 -15.40
N LYS A 376 -18.72 30.52 -14.86
CA LYS A 376 -18.13 31.04 -13.62
C LYS A 376 -16.66 31.30 -13.84
N GLU A 377 -16.23 32.51 -13.52
CA GLU A 377 -14.82 32.92 -13.66
C GLU A 377 -14.24 32.68 -15.07
N GLY A 378 -15.05 32.90 -16.11
CA GLY A 378 -14.63 32.74 -17.51
C GLY A 378 -14.56 31.29 -18.00
N MET A 379 -15.10 30.32 -17.24
CA MET A 379 -15.15 28.91 -17.63
C MET A 379 -16.52 28.31 -17.33
N LEU A 380 -16.93 27.30 -18.12
CA LEU A 380 -18.11 26.50 -17.79
C LEU A 380 -17.88 25.70 -16.51
N ALA A 381 -18.89 25.68 -15.65
CA ALA A 381 -18.89 24.95 -14.40
C ALA A 381 -20.30 24.50 -14.01
N VAL A 382 -20.35 23.48 -13.17
CA VAL A 382 -21.56 23.01 -12.47
C VAL A 382 -21.39 23.23 -10.98
N GLU A 383 -22.39 23.85 -10.35
CA GLU A 383 -22.48 23.92 -8.90
C GLU A 383 -23.04 22.61 -8.35
N TYR A 384 -22.17 21.78 -7.75
CA TYR A 384 -22.55 20.48 -7.18
C TYR A 384 -23.01 20.57 -5.72
N ALA A 385 -22.59 21.62 -5.03
CA ALA A 385 -23.04 21.95 -3.67
C ALA A 385 -22.97 23.48 -3.48
N PRO A 386 -23.70 24.07 -2.50
CA PRO A 386 -23.77 25.52 -2.34
C PRO A 386 -22.40 26.19 -2.24
N GLY A 387 -22.04 27.00 -3.24
CA GLY A 387 -20.76 27.70 -3.35
C GLY A 387 -19.58 26.84 -3.83
N LEU A 388 -19.81 25.57 -4.18
CA LEU A 388 -18.79 24.64 -4.65
C LEU A 388 -19.04 24.25 -6.11
N PHE A 389 -18.04 24.50 -6.95
CA PHE A 389 -18.13 24.37 -8.40
C PHE A 389 -17.12 23.34 -8.91
N PHE A 390 -17.54 22.59 -9.92
CA PHE A 390 -16.70 21.69 -10.70
C PHE A 390 -16.58 22.24 -12.13
N TYR A 391 -15.35 22.56 -12.52
CA TYR A 391 -15.06 23.35 -13.72
C TYR A 391 -14.68 22.47 -14.92
N GLN A 392 -14.81 23.03 -16.12
CA GLN A 392 -14.40 22.38 -17.36
C GLN A 392 -12.94 21.89 -17.33
N LYS A 393 -12.05 22.68 -16.73
CA LYS A 393 -10.63 22.33 -16.56
C LYS A 393 -10.45 21.12 -15.65
N ASP A 394 -11.25 21.01 -14.59
CA ASP A 394 -11.18 19.87 -13.65
C ASP A 394 -11.51 18.55 -14.37
N ILE A 395 -12.51 18.57 -15.27
CA ILE A 395 -12.84 17.41 -16.12
C ILE A 395 -11.66 17.03 -17.03
N GLN A 396 -11.01 18.02 -17.64
CA GLN A 396 -9.89 17.77 -18.54
C GLN A 396 -8.68 17.16 -17.81
N GLU A 397 -8.37 17.62 -16.61
CA GLU A 397 -7.29 17.02 -15.80
C GLU A 397 -7.61 15.58 -15.38
N PHE A 398 -8.88 15.31 -15.01
CA PHE A 398 -9.33 13.94 -14.75
C PHE A 398 -9.15 13.04 -15.98
N ILE A 399 -9.62 13.48 -17.15
CA ILE A 399 -9.56 12.70 -18.39
C ILE A 399 -8.13 12.38 -18.76
N ARG A 400 -7.18 13.32 -18.61
CA ARG A 400 -5.75 13.05 -18.81
C ARG A 400 -5.25 11.94 -17.90
N THR A 401 -5.63 12.01 -16.62
CA THR A 401 -5.20 11.02 -15.62
C THR A 401 -5.71 9.63 -15.95
N LYS A 402 -7.00 9.52 -16.22
CA LYS A 402 -7.65 8.28 -16.64
C LYS A 402 -7.10 7.76 -17.98
N ALA A 403 -6.81 8.64 -18.94
CA ALA A 403 -6.25 8.24 -20.23
C ALA A 403 -4.83 7.65 -20.08
N ALA A 404 -4.00 8.24 -19.22
CA ALA A 404 -2.67 7.71 -18.92
C ALA A 404 -2.77 6.33 -18.26
N ALA A 405 -3.64 6.17 -17.26
CA ALA A 405 -3.89 4.91 -16.57
C ALA A 405 -4.34 3.80 -17.54
N HIS A 406 -5.33 4.08 -18.38
CA HIS A 406 -5.81 3.13 -19.38
C HIS A 406 -4.71 2.78 -20.41
N THR A 407 -3.90 3.74 -20.82
CA THR A 407 -2.80 3.52 -21.78
C THR A 407 -1.72 2.61 -21.20
N MET A 408 -1.39 2.77 -19.91
CA MET A 408 -0.45 1.86 -19.23
C MET A 408 -0.96 0.41 -19.23
N VAL A 409 -2.24 0.21 -18.91
CA VAL A 409 -2.87 -1.12 -18.97
C VAL A 409 -2.82 -1.71 -20.38
N GLU A 410 -3.17 -0.91 -21.39
CA GLU A 410 -3.17 -1.35 -22.79
C GLU A 410 -1.77 -1.75 -23.26
N ILE A 411 -0.74 -0.98 -22.90
CA ILE A 411 0.65 -1.32 -23.24
C ILE A 411 1.04 -2.65 -22.58
N MET A 412 0.75 -2.83 -21.30
CA MET A 412 1.09 -4.07 -20.60
C MET A 412 0.39 -5.29 -21.20
N LEU A 413 -0.89 -5.16 -21.58
CA LEU A 413 -1.63 -6.19 -22.30
C LEU A 413 -1.00 -6.51 -23.66
N ARG A 414 -0.64 -5.47 -24.42
CA ARG A 414 0.03 -5.62 -25.72
C ARG A 414 1.38 -6.32 -25.60
N GLU A 415 2.25 -5.87 -24.70
CA GLU A 415 3.60 -6.42 -24.52
C GLU A 415 3.58 -7.84 -23.94
N SER A 416 2.55 -8.20 -23.16
CA SER A 416 2.35 -9.58 -22.69
C SER A 416 1.64 -10.48 -23.72
N GLY A 417 1.05 -9.93 -24.78
CA GLY A 417 0.24 -10.67 -25.75
C GLY A 417 -1.10 -11.16 -25.18
N ILE A 418 -1.59 -10.52 -24.12
CA ILE A 418 -2.80 -10.90 -23.38
C ILE A 418 -3.93 -9.92 -23.69
N THR A 419 -5.16 -10.42 -23.77
CA THR A 419 -6.35 -9.57 -23.87
C THR A 419 -7.00 -9.36 -22.50
N MET A 420 -7.74 -8.26 -22.33
CA MET A 420 -8.42 -7.96 -21.07
C MET A 420 -9.37 -9.08 -20.61
N ASP A 421 -10.03 -9.78 -21.54
CA ASP A 421 -10.95 -10.88 -21.22
C ASP A 421 -10.27 -12.08 -20.55
N GLN A 422 -8.97 -12.27 -20.79
CA GLN A 422 -8.16 -13.34 -20.19
C GLN A 422 -7.75 -13.04 -18.74
N ALA A 423 -7.82 -11.78 -18.28
CA ALA A 423 -7.43 -11.39 -16.93
C ALA A 423 -8.51 -11.78 -15.92
N ALA A 424 -8.28 -12.79 -15.09
CA ALA A 424 -9.25 -13.30 -14.12
C ALA A 424 -9.68 -12.23 -13.11
N ASN A 425 -8.74 -11.44 -12.58
CA ASN A 425 -9.05 -10.35 -11.66
C ASN A 425 -8.27 -9.08 -12.00
N PHE A 426 -8.87 -7.94 -11.66
CA PHE A 426 -8.31 -6.61 -11.74
C PHE A 426 -8.26 -6.02 -10.33
N TYR A 427 -7.11 -6.13 -9.69
CA TYR A 427 -6.83 -5.57 -8.38
C TYR A 427 -6.51 -4.08 -8.51
N VAL A 428 -7.18 -3.26 -7.70
CA VAL A 428 -6.93 -1.82 -7.61
C VAL A 428 -6.49 -1.49 -6.19
N ALA A 429 -5.31 -0.90 -6.08
CA ALA A 429 -4.73 -0.44 -4.82
C ALA A 429 -4.64 1.10 -4.76
N GLY A 430 -4.15 1.59 -3.63
CA GLY A 430 -3.88 3.00 -3.42
C GLY A 430 -5.09 3.80 -2.98
N ALA A 431 -4.95 5.13 -2.98
CA ALA A 431 -6.00 6.07 -2.54
C ALA A 431 -7.30 5.97 -3.36
N PHE A 432 -7.24 5.29 -4.50
CA PHE A 432 -8.28 5.17 -5.51
C PHE A 432 -9.09 3.87 -5.35
N GLY A 433 -8.67 2.93 -4.50
CA GLY A 433 -9.37 1.66 -4.30
C GLY A 433 -10.54 1.78 -3.32
N LYS A 434 -10.31 2.21 -2.07
CA LYS A 434 -11.18 1.91 -0.90
C LYS A 434 -12.64 2.40 -1.00
N HIS A 435 -12.90 3.53 -1.66
CA HIS A 435 -14.21 4.20 -1.64
C HIS A 435 -14.78 4.53 -3.03
N VAL A 436 -14.18 4.00 -4.09
CA VAL A 436 -14.61 4.30 -5.46
C VAL A 436 -15.73 3.36 -5.90
N SER A 437 -16.79 3.93 -6.48
CA SER A 437 -17.87 3.18 -7.12
C SER A 437 -17.33 2.48 -8.37
N LYS A 438 -17.43 1.15 -8.40
CA LYS A 438 -17.06 0.35 -9.57
C LYS A 438 -17.86 0.77 -10.81
N GLU A 439 -19.15 1.04 -10.64
CA GLU A 439 -20.01 1.48 -11.74
C GLU A 439 -19.56 2.83 -12.30
N SER A 440 -19.30 3.81 -11.43
CA SER A 440 -18.87 5.14 -11.85
C SER A 440 -17.50 5.10 -12.53
N ALA A 441 -16.56 4.33 -11.99
CA ALA A 441 -15.23 4.15 -12.56
C ALA A 441 -15.27 3.46 -13.94
N ILE A 442 -16.15 2.46 -14.14
CA ILE A 442 -16.36 1.85 -15.45
C ILE A 442 -17.04 2.84 -16.42
N ALA A 443 -18.04 3.60 -15.95
CA ALA A 443 -18.79 4.56 -16.77
C ALA A 443 -17.91 5.64 -17.40
N ILE A 444 -16.86 6.06 -16.70
CA ILE A 444 -15.88 7.05 -17.21
C ILE A 444 -14.62 6.40 -17.81
N GLY A 445 -14.56 5.07 -17.87
CA GLY A 445 -13.49 4.29 -18.48
C GLY A 445 -12.19 4.24 -17.68
N MET A 446 -12.25 4.47 -16.37
CA MET A 446 -11.11 4.32 -15.47
C MET A 446 -10.84 2.84 -15.18
N TYR A 447 -11.89 2.02 -15.03
CA TYR A 447 -11.80 0.57 -14.91
C TYR A 447 -12.26 -0.12 -16.19
N PRO A 448 -11.75 -1.33 -16.50
CA PRO A 448 -12.28 -2.11 -17.61
C PRO A 448 -13.74 -2.52 -17.36
N ASP A 449 -14.54 -2.58 -18.43
CA ASP A 449 -15.91 -3.09 -18.33
C ASP A 449 -15.90 -4.62 -18.26
N MET A 450 -15.79 -5.14 -17.03
CA MET A 450 -15.81 -6.56 -16.73
C MET A 450 -16.79 -6.87 -15.59
N ASP A 451 -16.89 -8.15 -15.20
CA ASP A 451 -17.66 -8.52 -14.01
C ASP A 451 -17.13 -7.76 -12.79
N ARG A 452 -18.03 -7.07 -12.08
CA ARG A 452 -17.70 -6.24 -10.92
C ARG A 452 -17.09 -7.05 -9.79
N ASN A 453 -17.38 -8.34 -9.70
CA ASN A 453 -16.78 -9.24 -8.70
C ASN A 453 -15.30 -9.53 -8.99
N ARG A 454 -14.86 -9.41 -10.25
CA ARG A 454 -13.46 -9.56 -10.67
C ARG A 454 -12.63 -8.29 -10.47
N ILE A 455 -13.28 -7.15 -10.18
CA ILE A 455 -12.58 -5.90 -9.80
C ILE A 455 -12.40 -5.92 -8.28
N ILE A 456 -11.19 -6.21 -7.82
CA ILE A 456 -10.87 -6.42 -6.41
C ILE A 456 -10.20 -5.18 -5.86
N ASN A 457 -10.65 -4.73 -4.69
CA ASN A 457 -10.04 -3.60 -4.01
C ASN A 457 -8.98 -4.11 -3.04
N ALA A 458 -7.71 -3.83 -3.33
CA ALA A 458 -6.58 -4.27 -2.52
C ALA A 458 -6.26 -3.31 -1.35
N GLY A 459 -6.97 -2.17 -1.25
CA GLY A 459 -6.72 -1.19 -0.19
C GLY A 459 -5.30 -0.64 -0.21
N ASN A 460 -4.69 -0.47 0.97
CA ASN A 460 -3.27 -0.14 1.08
C ASN A 460 -2.45 -1.44 1.07
N SER A 461 -2.24 -1.99 -0.12
CA SER A 461 -1.50 -3.24 -0.31
C SER A 461 -0.03 -3.14 0.12
N SER A 462 0.57 -1.94 0.04
CA SER A 462 1.92 -1.66 0.57
C SER A 462 2.00 -1.95 2.08
N LEU A 463 1.01 -1.51 2.84
CA LEU A 463 0.94 -1.75 4.29
C LEU A 463 0.54 -3.19 4.65
N GLU A 464 -0.39 -3.79 3.90
CA GLU A 464 -0.79 -5.19 4.12
C GLU A 464 0.39 -6.15 3.90
N GLY A 465 1.19 -5.95 2.85
CA GLY A 465 2.37 -6.77 2.60
C GLY A 465 3.48 -6.55 3.62
N ALA A 466 3.61 -5.35 4.16
CA ALA A 466 4.56 -5.05 5.23
C ALA A 466 4.19 -5.78 6.53
N GLN A 467 2.89 -5.79 6.88
CA GLN A 467 2.38 -6.57 8.01
C GLN A 467 2.55 -8.06 7.76
N LYS A 468 2.26 -8.55 6.56
CA LYS A 468 2.42 -9.98 6.24
C LYS A 468 3.86 -10.44 6.41
N LEU A 469 4.83 -9.71 5.86
CA LEU A 469 6.26 -10.04 6.04
C LEU A 469 6.70 -9.98 7.52
N LEU A 470 6.17 -9.02 8.29
CA LEU A 470 6.47 -8.93 9.72
C LEU A 470 6.10 -10.22 10.46
N LEU A 471 4.98 -10.84 10.06
CA LEU A 471 4.39 -12.02 10.68
C LEU A 471 4.78 -13.35 10.01
N GLU A 472 5.27 -13.30 8.78
CA GLU A 472 5.62 -14.46 7.97
C GLU A 472 6.97 -14.25 7.28
N ARG A 473 8.04 -14.77 7.89
CA ARG A 473 9.42 -14.69 7.40
C ARG A 473 9.62 -15.44 6.08
N SER A 474 8.81 -16.47 5.77
CA SER A 474 8.85 -17.15 4.47
C SER A 474 8.60 -16.22 3.29
N CYS A 475 7.93 -15.08 3.50
CA CYS A 475 7.77 -14.06 2.47
C CYS A 475 9.10 -13.50 1.95
N LEU A 476 10.21 -13.60 2.69
CA LEU A 476 11.53 -13.18 2.18
C LEU A 476 11.93 -13.94 0.91
N ALA A 477 11.70 -15.27 0.88
CA ALA A 477 12.01 -16.07 -0.30
C ALA A 477 11.07 -15.76 -1.47
N ASP A 478 9.81 -15.42 -1.17
CA ASP A 478 8.85 -14.96 -2.16
C ASP A 478 9.28 -13.61 -2.76
N ILE A 479 9.78 -12.68 -1.94
CA ILE A 479 10.30 -11.38 -2.39
C ILE A 479 11.45 -11.56 -3.39
N ASP A 480 12.43 -12.41 -3.05
CA ASP A 480 13.57 -12.70 -3.94
C ASP A 480 13.08 -13.24 -5.29
N ARG A 481 12.15 -14.20 -5.25
CA ARG A 481 11.52 -14.78 -6.45
C ARG A 481 10.78 -13.73 -7.28
N ILE A 482 9.97 -12.88 -6.65
CA ILE A 482 9.24 -11.81 -7.34
C ILE A 482 10.23 -10.87 -8.04
N ILE A 483 11.30 -10.46 -7.35
CA ILE A 483 12.31 -9.57 -7.92
C ILE A 483 13.01 -10.24 -9.11
N GLU A 484 13.32 -11.53 -9.05
CA GLU A 484 13.95 -12.25 -10.16
C GLU A 484 13.03 -12.43 -11.38
N GLU A 485 11.78 -12.84 -11.16
CA GLU A 485 10.82 -13.18 -12.23
C GLU A 485 10.20 -11.94 -12.89
N MET A 486 10.12 -10.82 -12.17
CA MET A 486 9.45 -9.63 -12.66
C MET A 486 10.27 -8.98 -13.79
N VAL A 487 9.61 -8.66 -14.91
CA VAL A 487 10.20 -7.96 -16.05
C VAL A 487 9.65 -6.54 -16.09
N TYR A 488 10.53 -5.54 -16.11
CA TYR A 488 10.14 -4.12 -16.08
C TYR A 488 10.07 -3.52 -17.48
N ILE A 489 8.92 -2.94 -17.82
CA ILE A 489 8.69 -2.16 -19.04
C ILE A 489 8.80 -0.68 -18.71
N GLN A 490 9.73 -0.01 -19.37
CA GLN A 490 9.84 1.45 -19.31
C GLN A 490 8.83 2.09 -20.28
N PHE A 491 7.67 2.51 -19.77
CA PHE A 491 6.62 3.13 -20.61
C PHE A 491 7.11 4.34 -21.42
N ALA A 492 8.07 5.11 -20.88
CA ALA A 492 8.66 6.25 -21.58
C ALA A 492 9.46 5.87 -22.85
N ALA A 493 9.85 4.60 -22.99
CA ALA A 493 10.55 4.08 -24.16
C ALA A 493 9.61 3.47 -25.21
N VAL A 494 8.28 3.54 -24.99
CA VAL A 494 7.28 3.00 -25.91
C VAL A 494 6.89 4.07 -26.95
N ASP A 495 7.23 3.83 -28.22
CA ASP A 495 7.13 4.82 -29.31
C ASP A 495 5.72 5.42 -29.51
N ASP A 496 4.66 4.64 -29.26
CA ASP A 496 3.27 5.03 -29.53
C ASP A 496 2.45 5.42 -28.29
N PHE A 497 3.08 5.65 -27.13
CA PHE A 497 2.36 5.96 -25.89
C PHE A 497 1.39 7.13 -26.05
N LEU A 498 1.85 8.25 -26.61
CA LEU A 498 1.02 9.46 -26.78
C LEU A 498 -0.11 9.24 -27.79
N ASN A 499 0.14 8.45 -28.85
CA ASN A 499 -0.87 8.12 -29.85
C ASN A 499 -2.00 7.27 -29.24
N MET A 500 -1.65 6.27 -28.43
CA MET A 500 -2.61 5.44 -27.69
C MET A 500 -3.41 6.26 -26.67
N MET A 501 -2.74 7.21 -25.99
CA MET A 501 -3.38 8.07 -25.00
C MET A 501 -4.49 8.93 -25.59
N VAL A 502 -4.37 9.41 -26.84
CA VAL A 502 -5.43 10.19 -27.51
C VAL A 502 -6.75 9.41 -27.59
N ALA A 503 -6.68 8.10 -27.86
CA ALA A 503 -7.88 7.26 -27.92
C ALA A 503 -8.56 7.09 -26.55
N ALA A 504 -7.78 7.12 -25.47
CA ALA A 504 -8.26 6.98 -24.10
C ALA A 504 -8.78 8.29 -23.48
N GLN A 505 -8.58 9.44 -24.14
CA GLN A 505 -9.10 10.75 -23.73
C GLN A 505 -10.62 10.94 -23.96
N ALA A 506 -11.34 9.90 -24.38
CA ALA A 506 -12.80 9.92 -24.48
C ALA A 506 -13.47 9.18 -23.31
N LEU A 507 -14.72 9.53 -22.98
CA LEU A 507 -15.54 8.85 -21.96
C LEU A 507 -16.53 7.86 -22.61
N PRO A 508 -16.56 6.58 -22.20
CA PRO A 508 -15.52 5.88 -21.44
C PRO A 508 -14.28 5.57 -22.29
N HIS A 509 -14.40 5.50 -23.61
CA HIS A 509 -13.29 5.29 -24.55
C HIS A 509 -13.78 5.61 -25.98
N THR A 510 -12.87 5.87 -26.92
CA THR A 510 -13.24 6.08 -28.34
C THR A 510 -13.81 4.82 -28.99
N ASP A 511 -13.27 3.66 -28.62
CA ASP A 511 -13.86 2.36 -28.91
C ASP A 511 -14.89 1.97 -27.84
N TYR A 512 -16.16 2.20 -28.16
CA TYR A 512 -17.31 1.91 -27.29
C TYR A 512 -17.62 0.41 -27.16
N GLN A 513 -17.09 -0.45 -28.04
CA GLN A 513 -17.35 -1.90 -27.96
C GLN A 513 -16.72 -2.52 -26.71
N ARG A 514 -15.69 -1.86 -26.16
CA ARG A 514 -15.03 -2.23 -24.90
C ARG A 514 -15.85 -1.93 -23.65
N PHE A 515 -16.93 -1.15 -23.76
CA PHE A 515 -17.77 -0.71 -22.64
C PHE A 515 -19.26 -0.98 -22.87
N PRO A 516 -19.66 -2.24 -23.14
CA PRO A 516 -21.03 -2.57 -23.50
C PRO A 516 -22.05 -2.20 -22.42
N THR A 517 -21.70 -2.33 -21.13
CA THR A 517 -22.62 -2.02 -20.03
C THR A 517 -22.88 -0.51 -19.91
N VAL A 518 -21.85 0.31 -20.16
CA VAL A 518 -21.97 1.78 -20.19
C VAL A 518 -22.87 2.22 -21.34
N MET A 519 -22.70 1.61 -22.51
CA MET A 519 -23.54 1.91 -23.69
C MET A 519 -25.01 1.54 -23.46
N GLU A 520 -25.28 0.47 -22.71
CA GLU A 520 -26.65 0.12 -22.30
C GLU A 520 -27.23 1.15 -21.33
N GLN A 521 -26.45 1.60 -20.35
CA GLN A 521 -26.85 2.63 -19.38
C GLN A 521 -27.17 3.96 -20.07
N LEU A 522 -26.34 4.42 -21.00
CA LEU A 522 -26.58 5.63 -21.79
C LEU A 522 -27.90 5.55 -22.56
N LYS A 523 -28.18 4.42 -23.23
CA LYS A 523 -29.45 4.21 -23.93
C LYS A 523 -30.65 4.26 -22.99
N LYS A 524 -30.54 3.64 -21.81
CA LYS A 524 -31.61 3.64 -20.77
C LYS A 524 -31.90 5.05 -20.28
N ARG A 525 -30.88 5.85 -19.93
CA ARG A 525 -31.08 7.23 -19.46
C ARG A 525 -31.65 8.15 -20.55
N GLN A 526 -31.17 8.03 -21.79
CA GLN A 526 -31.73 8.77 -22.93
C GLN A 526 -33.21 8.44 -23.16
N ALA A 527 -33.63 7.19 -22.98
CA ALA A 527 -35.03 6.80 -23.11
C ALA A 527 -35.92 7.44 -22.03
N ILE A 528 -35.43 7.52 -20.79
CA ILE A 528 -36.15 8.14 -19.66
C ILE A 528 -36.30 9.65 -19.88
N GLU A 529 -35.25 10.35 -20.33
CA GLU A 529 -35.33 11.79 -20.61
C GLU A 529 -36.30 12.10 -21.75
N ASN A 530 -36.29 11.30 -22.82
CA ASN A 530 -37.21 11.45 -23.94
C ASN A 530 -38.68 11.16 -23.60
N GLN A 531 -38.95 10.33 -22.58
CA GLN A 531 -40.30 10.11 -22.04
C GLN A 531 -40.73 11.26 -21.13
N SER A 532 -39.83 11.74 -20.27
CA SER A 532 -40.09 12.85 -19.34
C SER A 532 -40.34 14.18 -20.06
N GLY A 533 -39.67 14.42 -21.19
CA GLY A 533 -39.88 15.60 -22.04
C GLY A 533 -41.15 15.56 -22.90
N LYS A 534 -41.93 14.46 -22.88
CA LYS A 534 -43.25 14.37 -23.53
C LYS A 534 -44.42 14.57 -22.56
N GLU A 535 -44.17 14.61 -21.26
CA GLU A 535 -45.17 14.84 -20.21
C GLU A 535 -45.16 16.29 -19.66
N LEU A 536 -44.28 17.14 -20.21
CA LEU A 536 -44.27 18.61 -20.06
C LEU A 536 -44.79 19.25 -21.34
#